data_AF-A0A363NP28-F1
#
_entry.id   AF-A0A363NP28-F1
#
_cell.length_a   1.000
_cell.length_b   1.000
_cell.length_c   1.000
_cell.angle_alpha   90.00
_cell.angle_beta   90.00
_cell.angle_gamma   90.00
#
_symmetry.space_group_name_H-M   'P 1'
#
loop_
_entity.id
_entity.type
_entity.pdbx_description
1 polymer ?
#
loop_
_entity_poly.entity_id
_entity_poly.type
_entity_poly.pdbx_seq_one_letter_code
_entity_poly.pdbx_strand_id
1 'polypeptide(L)'
;MENKYRETLSALDLVSIGFEAFNLLVQIKGMYSHLRVGYIYYAALDCLSDWQGNPVVDNFTFIPLMTDAVPIYGGTSYRICSIDINTVHAHLEAFADHTVLFGAMHDPILIKLLDFYAFSQKRLILRRPLKLEGSNAKPYIDKYLRFSKTWDHVTVLDSHKVIRYLNRLDSLLRLPEVGEEIEQLWLKLILEQLDLPVSIDFANPRLPQHSCLFINL
;
A
#
# COMPACT_ATOMS: atom_id res chain seq x y z
N MET A 1 -21.29 18.29 7.86
CA MET A 1 -20.83 16.95 7.45
C MET A 1 -19.39 16.97 6.97
N GLU A 2 -19.01 17.93 6.14
CA GLU A 2 -17.65 18.08 5.59
C GLU A 2 -16.54 18.20 6.66
N ASN A 3 -16.74 19.02 7.71
CA ASN A 3 -15.77 19.13 8.80
C ASN A 3 -15.54 17.81 9.57
N LYS A 4 -16.61 17.05 9.84
CA LYS A 4 -16.52 15.78 10.57
C LYS A 4 -15.77 14.70 9.78
N TYR A 5 -15.92 14.69 8.46
CA TYR A 5 -15.18 13.75 7.61
C TYR A 5 -13.69 14.13 7.54
N ARG A 6 -13.37 15.42 7.40
CA ARG A 6 -11.97 15.89 7.47
C ARG A 6 -11.30 15.55 8.80
N GLU A 7 -12.01 15.73 9.92
CA GLU A 7 -11.52 15.31 11.25
C GLU A 7 -11.21 13.80 11.28
N THR A 8 -12.06 12.98 10.65
CA THR A 8 -11.84 11.54 10.54
C THR A 8 -10.57 11.23 9.76
N LEU A 9 -10.39 11.84 8.58
CA LEU A 9 -9.21 11.65 7.75
C LEU A 9 -7.92 12.12 8.43
N SER A 10 -7.97 13.26 9.13
CA SER A 10 -6.81 13.81 9.85
C SER A 10 -6.33 12.96 11.01
N ALA A 11 -7.17 12.04 11.49
CA ALA A 11 -6.84 11.17 12.60
C ALA A 11 -6.40 9.77 12.15
N LEU A 12 -6.25 9.52 10.85
CA LEU A 12 -5.79 8.22 10.35
C LEU A 12 -4.28 8.09 10.51
N ASP A 13 -3.85 6.98 11.09
CA ASP A 13 -2.43 6.62 11.23
C ASP A 13 -1.91 5.97 9.94
N LEU A 14 -2.74 5.13 9.30
CA LEU A 14 -2.34 4.28 8.18
C LEU A 14 -3.47 4.17 7.15
N VAL A 15 -3.12 4.34 5.87
CA VAL A 15 -4.06 4.22 4.74
C VAL A 15 -3.52 3.29 3.66
N SER A 16 -4.27 2.23 3.35
CA SER A 16 -3.95 1.34 2.23
C SER A 16 -4.57 1.83 0.93
N ILE A 17 -3.92 1.50 -0.20
CA ILE A 17 -4.41 1.81 -1.54
C ILE A 17 -4.41 0.52 -2.36
N GLY A 18 -5.59 0.11 -2.80
CA GLY A 18 -5.78 -1.14 -3.52
C GLY A 18 -6.05 -2.34 -2.62
N PHE A 19 -6.51 -3.43 -3.24
CA PHE A 19 -6.97 -4.62 -2.54
C PHE A 19 -5.82 -5.40 -1.86
N GLU A 20 -4.68 -5.55 -2.54
CA GLU A 20 -3.53 -6.26 -1.96
C GLU A 20 -3.02 -5.58 -0.68
N ALA A 21 -2.91 -4.25 -0.70
CA ALA A 21 -2.51 -3.48 0.46
C ALA A 21 -3.57 -3.53 1.58
N PHE A 22 -4.85 -3.61 1.22
CA PHE A 22 -5.94 -3.77 2.19
C PHE A 22 -5.82 -5.08 3.00
N ASN A 23 -5.45 -6.20 2.38
CA ASN A 23 -5.22 -7.45 3.12
C ASN A 23 -4.15 -7.28 4.22
N LEU A 24 -3.08 -6.54 3.91
CA LEU A 24 -2.04 -6.23 4.88
C LEU A 24 -2.52 -5.26 5.96
N LEU A 25 -3.36 -4.28 5.60
CA LEU A 25 -4.00 -3.36 6.55
C LEU A 25 -4.82 -4.11 7.60
N VAL A 26 -5.58 -5.13 7.18
CA VAL A 26 -6.40 -5.96 8.07
C VAL A 26 -5.52 -6.68 9.10
N GLN A 27 -4.38 -7.24 8.68
CA GLN A 27 -3.42 -7.86 9.58
C GLN A 27 -2.85 -6.87 10.59
N ILE A 28 -2.40 -5.69 10.12
CA ILE A 28 -1.84 -4.64 10.98
C ILE A 28 -2.86 -4.18 12.02
N LYS A 29 -4.10 -3.93 11.60
CA LYS A 29 -5.19 -3.55 12.50
C LYS A 29 -5.53 -4.64 13.52
N GLY A 30 -5.42 -5.91 13.12
CA GLY A 30 -5.56 -7.06 14.02
C GLY A 30 -4.47 -7.11 15.10
N MET A 31 -3.22 -6.82 14.73
CA MET A 31 -2.08 -6.76 15.67
C MET A 31 -2.10 -5.51 16.56
N TYR A 32 -2.54 -4.37 16.03
CA TYR A 32 -2.54 -3.06 16.69
C TYR A 32 -3.93 -2.43 16.61
N SER A 33 -4.84 -2.91 17.45
CA SER A 33 -6.26 -2.52 17.44
C SER A 33 -6.51 -1.02 17.70
N HIS A 34 -5.54 -0.31 18.28
CA HIS A 34 -5.64 1.12 18.56
C HIS A 34 -5.45 2.01 17.30
N LEU A 35 -4.84 1.48 16.24
CA LEU A 35 -4.57 2.27 15.02
C LEU A 35 -5.86 2.68 14.33
N ARG A 36 -5.94 3.93 13.91
CA ARG A 36 -7.02 4.45 13.07
C ARG A 36 -6.62 4.24 11.62
N VAL A 37 -7.38 3.40 10.93
CA VAL A 37 -7.03 2.91 9.60
C VAL A 37 -8.06 3.28 8.56
N GLY A 38 -7.59 3.56 7.35
CA GLY A 38 -8.44 3.84 6.20
C GLY A 38 -7.97 3.10 4.95
N TYR A 39 -8.83 3.04 3.94
CA TYR A 39 -8.48 2.43 2.67
C TYR A 39 -9.08 3.20 1.50
N ILE A 40 -8.31 3.24 0.41
CA ILE A 40 -8.74 3.75 -0.88
C ILE A 40 -8.90 2.55 -1.81
N TYR A 41 -10.12 2.39 -2.32
CA TYR A 41 -10.45 1.39 -3.32
C TYR A 41 -11.54 1.91 -4.26
N TYR A 42 -11.74 1.26 -5.40
CA TYR A 42 -12.73 1.72 -6.38
C TYR A 42 -14.19 1.57 -5.88
N ALA A 43 -14.42 0.73 -4.88
CA ALA A 43 -15.70 0.50 -4.25
C ALA A 43 -15.52 0.24 -2.75
N ALA A 44 -16.60 0.38 -1.97
CA ALA A 44 -16.61 0.02 -0.56
C ALA A 44 -16.47 -1.50 -0.41
N LEU A 45 -15.64 -1.94 0.54
CA LEU A 45 -15.33 -3.35 0.83
C LEU A 45 -16.18 -3.91 1.98
N ASP A 46 -17.39 -3.37 2.14
CA ASP A 46 -18.26 -3.58 3.31
C ASP A 46 -18.70 -5.03 3.52
N CYS A 47 -18.62 -5.85 2.49
CA CYS A 47 -18.95 -7.28 2.54
C CYS A 47 -17.80 -8.17 3.03
N LEU A 48 -16.62 -7.61 3.27
CA LEU A 48 -15.47 -8.33 3.79
C LEU A 48 -15.43 -8.30 5.32
N SER A 49 -14.76 -9.31 5.89
CA SER A 49 -14.50 -9.41 7.32
C SER A 49 -13.07 -9.01 7.64
N ASP A 50 -12.88 -8.42 8.82
CA ASP A 50 -11.58 -8.16 9.41
C ASP A 50 -10.97 -9.45 10.02
N TRP A 51 -9.79 -9.32 10.64
CA TRP A 51 -9.06 -10.44 11.26
C TRP A 51 -9.84 -11.15 12.38
N GLN A 52 -10.84 -10.49 12.96
CA GLN A 52 -11.68 -11.02 14.04
C GLN A 52 -13.04 -11.53 13.51
N GLY A 53 -13.29 -11.44 12.21
CA GLY A 53 -14.56 -11.82 11.59
C GLY A 53 -15.61 -10.71 11.57
N ASN A 54 -15.31 -9.51 12.08
CA ASN A 54 -16.27 -8.39 12.08
C ASN A 54 -16.32 -7.73 10.69
N PRO A 55 -17.46 -7.12 10.32
CA PRO A 55 -17.55 -6.33 9.10
C PRO A 55 -16.50 -5.21 9.04
N VAL A 56 -15.86 -5.04 7.88
CA VAL A 56 -14.84 -4.01 7.66
C VAL A 56 -15.37 -2.59 7.90
N VAL A 57 -16.67 -2.34 7.68
CA VAL A 57 -17.31 -1.04 7.91
C VAL A 57 -17.18 -0.52 9.34
N ASP A 58 -17.02 -1.41 10.31
CA ASP A 58 -16.99 -1.04 11.72
C ASP A 58 -15.61 -0.51 12.13
N ASN A 59 -14.55 -0.94 11.45
CA ASN A 59 -13.16 -0.76 11.89
C ASN A 59 -12.26 -0.03 10.89
N PHE A 60 -12.73 0.18 9.65
CA PHE A 60 -11.92 0.75 8.57
C PHE A 60 -12.66 1.88 7.87
N THR A 61 -12.00 3.03 7.74
CA THR A 61 -12.57 4.18 7.05
C THR A 61 -12.43 4.01 5.54
N PHE A 62 -13.54 3.86 4.82
CA PHE A 62 -13.53 3.94 3.37
C PHE A 62 -13.28 5.40 2.91
N ILE A 63 -12.31 5.58 2.03
CA ILE A 63 -11.94 6.86 1.45
C ILE A 63 -12.29 6.82 -0.04
N PRO A 64 -13.46 7.34 -0.43
CA PRO A 64 -13.90 7.28 -1.81
C PRO A 64 -13.06 8.24 -2.65
N LEU A 65 -12.54 7.72 -3.75
CA LEU A 65 -12.12 8.55 -4.86
C LEU A 65 -13.25 8.55 -5.90
N MET A 66 -13.65 9.74 -6.36
CA MET A 66 -14.54 9.82 -7.52
C MET A 66 -13.74 9.35 -8.73
N THR A 67 -14.04 8.14 -9.21
CA THR A 67 -13.29 7.48 -10.28
C THR A 67 -14.22 6.82 -11.29
N ASP A 68 -13.80 6.83 -12.54
CA ASP A 68 -14.41 6.01 -13.60
C ASP A 68 -13.75 4.63 -13.58
N ALA A 69 -14.26 3.76 -12.70
CA ALA A 69 -13.77 2.40 -12.51
C ALA A 69 -14.66 1.36 -13.20
N VAL A 70 -14.05 0.41 -13.91
CA VAL A 70 -14.77 -0.72 -14.53
C VAL A 70 -14.18 -2.03 -14.03
N PRO A 71 -14.95 -2.91 -13.36
CA PRO A 71 -14.48 -4.23 -12.94
C PRO A 71 -14.28 -5.13 -14.18
N ILE A 72 -13.18 -5.87 -14.22
CA ILE A 72 -12.81 -6.71 -15.38
C ILE A 72 -13.05 -8.20 -15.08
N TYR A 73 -12.85 -8.65 -13.83
CA TYR A 73 -13.04 -10.05 -13.43
C TYR A 73 -13.72 -10.17 -12.05
N GLY A 74 -15.06 -10.01 -11.99
CA GLY A 74 -15.82 -10.25 -10.75
C GLY A 74 -15.42 -9.38 -9.55
N GLY A 75 -14.80 -8.22 -9.79
CA GLY A 75 -14.41 -7.24 -8.75
C GLY A 75 -13.00 -7.40 -8.15
N THR A 76 -12.28 -8.48 -8.48
CA THR A 76 -10.88 -8.67 -8.01
C THR A 76 -9.88 -7.83 -8.81
N SER A 77 -10.26 -7.41 -10.01
CA SER A 77 -9.50 -6.53 -10.87
C SER A 77 -10.41 -5.50 -11.52
N TYR A 78 -9.84 -4.34 -11.79
CA TYR A 78 -10.56 -3.20 -12.30
C TYR A 78 -9.62 -2.32 -13.12
N ARG A 79 -10.20 -1.45 -13.94
CA ARG A 79 -9.49 -0.41 -14.67
C ARG A 79 -9.99 0.94 -14.20
N ILE A 80 -9.06 1.90 -14.05
CA ILE A 80 -9.37 3.31 -13.77
C ILE A 80 -9.10 4.15 -15.01
N CYS A 81 -10.14 4.81 -15.50
CA CYS A 81 -10.02 5.77 -16.61
C CYS A 81 -9.61 7.16 -16.11
N SER A 82 -10.29 7.65 -15.08
CA SER A 82 -10.12 8.99 -14.51
C SER A 82 -10.21 8.95 -12.99
N ILE A 83 -9.60 9.94 -12.33
CA ILE A 83 -9.76 10.23 -10.90
C ILE A 83 -10.02 11.72 -10.77
N ASP A 84 -11.03 12.11 -10.00
CA ASP A 84 -11.33 13.51 -9.73
C ASP A 84 -10.20 14.19 -8.92
N ILE A 85 -9.63 15.22 -9.53
CA ILE A 85 -8.48 15.95 -8.99
C ILE A 85 -8.84 16.67 -7.69
N ASN A 86 -10.03 17.26 -7.61
CA ASN A 86 -10.45 18.04 -6.44
C ASN A 86 -10.61 17.14 -5.21
N THR A 87 -11.20 15.95 -5.40
CA THR A 87 -11.37 14.94 -4.36
C THR A 87 -10.01 14.46 -3.83
N VAL A 88 -9.05 14.20 -4.74
CA VAL A 88 -7.69 13.81 -4.35
C VAL A 88 -7.02 14.90 -3.51
N HIS A 89 -7.05 16.16 -3.96
CA HIS A 89 -6.45 17.27 -3.22
C HIS A 89 -7.11 17.45 -1.84
N ALA A 90 -8.44 17.42 -1.77
CA ALA A 90 -9.16 17.56 -0.51
C ALA A 90 -8.79 16.48 0.51
N HIS A 91 -8.66 15.23 0.07
CA HIS A 91 -8.25 14.12 0.94
C HIS A 91 -6.79 14.26 1.38
N LEU A 92 -5.88 14.62 0.46
CA LEU A 92 -4.46 14.81 0.79
C LEU A 92 -4.21 15.96 1.75
N GLU A 93 -4.97 17.04 1.64
CA GLU A 93 -4.95 18.16 2.59
C GLU A 93 -5.52 17.78 3.96
N ALA A 94 -6.43 16.81 4.01
CA ALA A 94 -7.02 16.36 5.27
C ALA A 94 -6.12 15.37 6.03
N PHE A 95 -5.33 14.54 5.34
CA PHE A 95 -4.37 13.64 6.01
C PHE A 95 -3.30 14.43 6.76
N ALA A 96 -3.08 14.06 8.02
CA ALA A 96 -2.01 14.61 8.82
C ALA A 96 -0.63 14.18 8.29
N ASP A 97 0.42 14.92 8.68
CA ASP A 97 1.78 14.65 8.19
C ASP A 97 2.35 13.31 8.68
N HIS A 98 1.83 12.79 9.80
CA HIS A 98 2.24 11.49 10.32
C HIS A 98 1.60 10.31 9.60
N THR A 99 0.47 10.53 8.89
CA THR A 99 -0.28 9.48 8.20
C THR A 99 0.61 8.78 7.17
N VAL A 100 0.71 7.45 7.28
CA VAL A 100 1.44 6.62 6.32
C VAL A 100 0.49 6.12 5.26
N LEU A 101 0.81 6.37 3.99
CA LEU A 101 0.11 5.81 2.83
C LEU A 101 0.90 4.62 2.30
N PHE A 102 0.24 3.54 1.88
CA PHE A 102 0.95 2.41 1.27
C PHE A 102 0.13 1.68 0.21
N GLY A 103 0.83 1.09 -0.76
CA GLY A 103 0.19 0.37 -1.85
C GLY A 103 1.18 -0.38 -2.75
N ALA A 104 0.64 -1.29 -3.56
CA ALA A 104 1.43 -2.01 -4.55
C ALA A 104 1.40 -1.29 -5.90
N MET A 105 2.55 -1.12 -6.55
CA MET A 105 2.67 -0.30 -7.78
C MET A 105 2.03 -0.93 -9.03
N HIS A 106 1.39 -2.09 -8.94
CA HIS A 106 0.54 -2.60 -10.03
C HIS A 106 -0.94 -2.21 -9.84
N ASP A 107 -1.30 -1.60 -8.70
CA ASP A 107 -2.66 -1.13 -8.44
C ASP A 107 -3.00 0.08 -9.35
N PRO A 108 -4.11 0.04 -10.10
CA PRO A 108 -4.48 1.12 -11.01
C PRO A 108 -4.76 2.46 -10.34
N ILE A 109 -5.33 2.50 -9.11
CA ILE A 109 -5.57 3.74 -8.38
C ILE A 109 -4.23 4.33 -7.95
N LEU A 110 -3.35 3.52 -7.36
CA LEU A 110 -2.05 4.00 -6.90
C LEU A 110 -1.23 4.60 -8.05
N ILE A 111 -1.20 3.93 -9.20
CA ILE A 111 -0.50 4.44 -10.39
C ILE A 111 -1.01 5.81 -10.85
N LYS A 112 -2.32 6.06 -10.73
CA LYS A 112 -2.92 7.36 -11.05
C LYS A 112 -2.65 8.39 -9.96
N LEU A 113 -2.69 8.02 -8.68
CA LEU A 113 -2.33 8.90 -7.58
C LEU A 113 -0.87 9.39 -7.66
N LEU A 114 0.03 8.56 -8.17
CA LEU A 114 1.44 8.93 -8.39
C LEU A 114 1.64 10.02 -9.46
N ASP A 115 0.65 10.30 -10.33
CA ASP A 115 0.72 11.45 -11.26
C ASP A 115 0.55 12.79 -10.51
N PHE A 116 0.02 12.79 -9.28
CA PHE A 116 -0.19 14.00 -8.48
C PHE A 116 1.04 14.30 -7.61
N TYR A 117 1.74 15.40 -7.89
CA TYR A 117 2.94 15.79 -7.13
C TYR A 117 2.70 15.91 -5.61
N ALA A 118 1.52 16.39 -5.19
CA ALA A 118 1.16 16.48 -3.78
C ALA A 118 1.12 15.12 -3.08
N PHE A 119 0.75 14.06 -3.81
CA PHE A 119 0.72 12.69 -3.29
C PHE A 119 2.12 12.19 -2.96
N SER A 120 3.12 12.53 -3.79
CA SER A 120 4.51 12.13 -3.56
C SER A 120 5.21 12.88 -2.42
N GLN A 121 4.56 13.91 -1.84
CA GLN A 121 5.05 14.62 -0.65
C GLN A 121 4.60 13.95 0.65
N LYS A 122 3.65 13.00 0.59
CA LYS A 122 3.20 12.25 1.77
C LYS A 122 4.17 11.11 2.09
N ARG A 123 4.13 10.64 3.33
CA ARG A 123 4.85 9.44 3.77
C ARG A 123 4.28 8.23 3.04
N LEU A 124 5.03 7.66 2.11
CA LEU A 124 4.53 6.66 1.18
C LEU A 124 5.42 5.42 1.19
N ILE A 125 4.81 4.24 1.32
CA ILE A 125 5.50 2.96 1.24
C ILE A 125 4.93 2.17 0.06
N LEU A 126 5.76 1.93 -0.94
CA LEU A 126 5.38 1.25 -2.17
C LEU A 126 5.99 -0.14 -2.25
N ARG A 127 5.21 -1.12 -2.73
CA ARG A 127 5.75 -2.41 -3.16
C ARG A 127 5.85 -2.45 -4.68
N ARG A 128 7.04 -2.73 -5.22
CA ARG A 128 7.19 -3.00 -6.65
C ARG A 128 6.56 -4.36 -6.99
N PRO A 129 5.80 -4.50 -8.09
CA PRO A 129 5.25 -5.79 -8.45
C PRO A 129 6.29 -6.83 -8.85
N LEU A 130 5.94 -8.09 -8.67
CA LEU A 130 6.66 -9.23 -9.20
C LEU A 130 6.52 -9.31 -10.73
N LYS A 131 7.52 -9.87 -11.42
CA LYS A 131 7.43 -10.12 -12.88
C LYS A 131 6.22 -10.96 -13.28
N LEU A 132 5.78 -11.86 -12.40
CA LEU A 132 4.67 -12.78 -12.62
C LEU A 132 3.30 -12.12 -12.42
N GLU A 133 3.23 -10.96 -11.78
CA GLU A 133 1.97 -10.22 -11.58
C GLU A 133 1.47 -9.53 -12.86
N GLY A 134 2.08 -9.85 -14.02
CA GLY A 134 1.50 -9.59 -15.35
C GLY A 134 1.08 -8.15 -15.58
N SER A 135 1.80 -7.20 -14.98
CA SER A 135 1.30 -5.84 -14.90
C SER A 135 1.39 -5.14 -16.26
N ASN A 136 0.22 -4.85 -16.85
CA ASN A 136 0.08 -3.87 -17.93
C ASN A 136 0.57 -2.47 -17.51
N ALA A 137 0.82 -2.24 -16.21
CA ALA A 137 1.36 -1.00 -15.66
C ALA A 137 2.90 -0.92 -15.68
N LYS A 138 3.62 -1.95 -16.16
CA LYS A 138 5.09 -1.97 -16.21
C LYS A 138 5.74 -0.69 -16.79
N PRO A 139 5.24 -0.10 -17.91
CA PRO A 139 5.78 1.17 -18.42
C PRO A 139 5.61 2.35 -17.45
N TYR A 140 4.54 2.38 -16.67
CA TYR A 140 4.25 3.43 -15.70
C TYR A 140 5.09 3.26 -14.43
N ILE A 141 5.29 2.02 -13.98
CA ILE A 141 6.15 1.72 -12.83
C ILE A 141 7.58 2.19 -13.10
N ASP A 142 8.13 1.87 -14.28
CA ASP A 142 9.47 2.28 -14.64
C ASP A 142 9.57 3.81 -14.86
N LYS A 143 8.49 4.49 -15.31
CA LYS A 143 8.40 5.97 -15.33
C LYS A 143 8.64 6.52 -13.92
N TYR A 144 7.84 6.12 -12.93
CA TYR A 144 7.93 6.70 -11.58
C TYR A 144 9.24 6.36 -10.86
N LEU A 145 9.79 5.15 -11.07
CA LEU A 145 11.06 4.74 -10.46
C LEU A 145 12.29 5.43 -11.08
N ARG A 146 12.23 5.88 -12.35
CA ARG A 146 13.35 6.55 -13.02
C ARG A 146 13.50 8.03 -12.66
N PHE A 147 12.41 8.71 -12.28
CA PHE A 147 12.43 10.14 -11.97
C PHE A 147 12.64 10.47 -10.48
N SER A 148 12.76 9.48 -9.60
CA SER A 148 12.75 9.67 -8.14
C SER A 148 14.12 10.08 -7.55
N LYS A 149 14.75 11.14 -8.06
CA LYS A 149 15.80 11.83 -7.27
C LYS A 149 15.21 12.76 -6.20
N THR A 150 13.88 12.89 -6.13
CA THR A 150 13.20 13.98 -5.42
C THR A 150 12.19 13.55 -4.35
N TRP A 151 12.09 12.27 -4.00
CA TRP A 151 11.04 11.79 -3.09
C TRP A 151 11.62 11.20 -1.81
N ASP A 152 12.13 12.07 -0.94
CA ASP A 152 12.73 11.68 0.35
C ASP A 152 11.74 10.97 1.29
N HIS A 153 10.43 11.17 1.07
CA HIS A 153 9.34 10.60 1.87
C HIS A 153 8.76 9.30 1.29
N VAL A 154 9.29 8.81 0.16
CA VAL A 154 8.79 7.61 -0.53
C VAL A 154 9.79 6.47 -0.36
N THR A 155 9.36 5.42 0.33
CA THR A 155 10.11 4.16 0.45
C THR A 155 9.56 3.15 -0.55
N VAL A 156 10.41 2.50 -1.33
CA VAL A 156 9.99 1.46 -2.27
C VAL A 156 10.68 0.13 -1.95
N LEU A 157 9.90 -0.89 -1.62
CA LEU A 157 10.36 -2.28 -1.54
C LEU A 157 10.52 -2.84 -2.95
N ASP A 158 11.74 -3.20 -3.34
CA ASP A 158 12.04 -3.76 -4.65
C ASP A 158 11.96 -5.29 -4.62
N SER A 159 10.78 -5.83 -4.94
CA SER A 159 10.54 -7.28 -5.01
C SER A 159 11.51 -8.02 -5.93
N HIS A 160 12.12 -7.35 -6.94
CA HIS A 160 13.16 -7.96 -7.76
C HIS A 160 14.50 -8.13 -7.02
N LYS A 161 14.85 -7.21 -6.12
CA LYS A 161 16.02 -7.36 -5.23
C LYS A 161 15.77 -8.49 -4.23
N VAL A 162 14.57 -8.55 -3.65
CA VAL A 162 14.16 -9.63 -2.73
C VAL A 162 14.38 -10.99 -3.40
N ILE A 163 13.79 -11.23 -4.57
CA ILE A 163 13.99 -12.49 -5.32
C ILE A 163 15.48 -12.76 -5.58
N ARG A 164 16.23 -11.75 -6.02
CA ARG A 164 17.65 -11.92 -6.33
C ARG A 164 18.46 -12.36 -5.11
N TYR A 165 18.19 -11.81 -3.94
CA TYR A 165 18.91 -12.17 -2.72
C TYR A 165 18.43 -13.49 -2.14
N LEU A 166 17.13 -13.74 -2.15
CA LEU A 166 16.54 -15.02 -1.80
C LEU A 166 17.16 -16.18 -2.60
N ASN A 167 17.28 -16.03 -3.93
CA ASN A 167 17.92 -17.03 -4.80
C ASN A 167 19.42 -17.22 -4.53
N ARG A 168 20.08 -16.29 -3.82
CA ARG A 168 21.48 -16.45 -3.40
C ARG A 168 21.60 -17.20 -2.07
N LEU A 169 20.57 -17.14 -1.23
CA LEU A 169 20.51 -17.82 0.06
C LEU A 169 20.07 -19.27 -0.09
N ASP A 170 19.11 -19.54 -0.99
CA ASP A 170 18.54 -20.88 -1.22
C ASP A 170 18.43 -21.17 -2.72
N SER A 171 18.78 -22.41 -3.13
CA SER A 171 18.80 -22.80 -4.53
C SER A 171 17.42 -23.10 -5.14
N LEU A 172 16.37 -23.28 -4.32
CA LEU A 172 15.02 -23.66 -4.76
C LEU A 172 13.93 -23.10 -3.83
N LEU A 173 13.66 -21.80 -3.88
CA LEU A 173 12.47 -21.23 -3.22
C LEU A 173 11.22 -21.41 -4.08
N ARG A 174 10.12 -21.80 -3.43
CA ARG A 174 8.79 -21.86 -4.06
C ARG A 174 8.15 -20.47 -4.06
N LEU A 175 7.25 -20.23 -5.02
CA LEU A 175 6.53 -18.95 -5.14
C LEU A 175 5.82 -18.50 -3.84
N PRO A 176 5.16 -19.38 -3.07
CA PRO A 176 4.55 -18.99 -1.79
C PRO A 176 5.56 -18.44 -0.79
N GLU A 177 6.73 -19.08 -0.66
CA GLU A 177 7.78 -18.65 0.27
C GLU A 177 8.34 -17.27 -0.12
N VAL A 178 8.43 -16.98 -1.42
CA VAL A 178 8.81 -15.65 -1.92
C VAL A 178 7.73 -14.61 -1.59
N GLY A 179 6.46 -14.98 -1.73
CA GLY A 179 5.32 -14.11 -1.38
C GLY A 179 5.32 -13.76 0.10
N GLU A 180 5.45 -14.76 0.96
CA GLU A 180 5.55 -14.60 2.42
C GLU A 180 6.71 -13.68 2.80
N GLU A 181 7.92 -13.91 2.27
CA GLU A 181 9.07 -13.05 2.56
C GLU A 181 8.82 -11.58 2.16
N ILE A 182 8.24 -11.34 0.97
CA ILE A 182 7.93 -9.99 0.50
C ILE A 182 6.91 -9.31 1.42
N GLU A 183 5.88 -10.04 1.83
CA GLU A 183 4.85 -9.52 2.73
C GLU A 183 5.41 -9.19 4.10
N GLN A 184 6.26 -10.06 4.69
CA GLN A 184 6.92 -9.80 5.96
C GLN A 184 7.88 -8.60 5.89
N LEU A 185 8.64 -8.48 4.80
CA LEU A 185 9.49 -7.30 4.56
C LEU A 185 8.66 -6.02 4.45
N TRP A 186 7.53 -6.07 3.75
CA TRP A 186 6.65 -4.92 3.58
C TRP A 186 5.99 -4.51 4.90
N LEU A 187 5.48 -5.49 5.64
CA LEU A 187 4.95 -5.30 6.98
C LEU A 187 5.97 -4.63 7.89
N LYS A 188 7.20 -5.14 7.94
CA LYS A 188 8.27 -4.58 8.77
C LYS A 188 8.57 -3.12 8.44
N LEU A 189 8.60 -2.76 7.15
CA LEU A 189 8.78 -1.37 6.72
C LEU A 189 7.64 -0.46 7.20
N ILE A 190 6.40 -0.95 7.16
CA ILE A 190 5.24 -0.18 7.65
C ILE A 190 5.31 0.02 9.16
N LEU A 191 5.61 -1.03 9.92
CA LEU A 191 5.74 -0.95 11.38
C LEU A 191 6.86 0.01 11.81
N GLU A 192 8.00 -0.02 11.11
CA GLU A 192 9.11 0.92 11.35
C GLU A 192 8.71 2.37 11.07
N GLN A 193 7.90 2.64 10.05
CA GLN A 193 7.40 3.99 9.79
C GLN A 193 6.34 4.43 10.80
N LEU A 194 5.63 3.51 11.43
CA LEU A 194 4.64 3.82 12.46
C LEU A 194 5.23 3.85 13.87
N ASP A 195 6.54 3.65 14.02
CA ASP A 195 7.22 3.49 15.32
C ASP A 195 6.59 2.38 16.20
N LEU A 196 6.09 1.32 15.57
CA LEU A 196 5.43 0.21 16.25
C LEU A 196 6.41 -0.94 16.54
N PRO A 197 6.32 -1.56 17.73
CA PRO A 197 7.19 -2.68 18.08
C PRO A 197 6.81 -3.92 17.28
N VAL A 198 7.78 -4.64 16.73
CA VAL A 198 7.53 -5.91 16.04
C VAL A 198 6.96 -6.93 17.05
N SER A 199 5.76 -7.45 16.78
CA SER A 199 5.11 -8.46 17.64
C SER A 199 5.93 -9.75 17.75
N ILE A 200 5.80 -10.49 18.85
CA ILE A 200 6.49 -11.78 19.07
C ILE A 200 6.03 -12.84 18.06
N ASP A 201 4.79 -12.75 17.58
CA ASP A 201 4.22 -13.67 16.59
C ASP A 201 4.68 -13.38 15.15
N PHE A 202 5.50 -12.35 14.96
CA PHE A 202 6.04 -11.96 13.65
C PHE A 202 7.23 -12.85 13.27
N ALA A 203 7.11 -13.58 12.16
CA ALA A 203 8.23 -14.29 11.57
C ALA A 203 9.20 -13.27 10.96
N ASN A 204 10.41 -13.16 11.54
CA ASN A 204 11.43 -12.26 11.00
C ASN A 204 11.78 -12.64 9.55
N PRO A 205 11.80 -11.68 8.61
CA PRO A 205 12.23 -11.94 7.24
C PRO A 205 13.68 -12.44 7.24
N ARG A 206 13.99 -13.35 6.32
CA ARG A 206 15.35 -13.87 6.10
C ARG A 206 16.29 -12.76 5.64
N LEU A 207 15.77 -11.79 4.90
CA LEU A 207 16.52 -10.67 4.37
C LEU A 207 16.38 -9.42 5.25
N PRO A 208 17.44 -8.60 5.38
CA PRO A 208 17.30 -7.28 5.99
C PRO A 208 16.53 -6.34 5.05
N GLN A 209 15.52 -5.62 5.57
CA GLN A 209 14.63 -4.81 4.72
C GLN A 209 15.35 -3.69 3.97
N HIS A 210 16.32 -3.03 4.59
CA HIS A 210 17.08 -1.93 3.97
C HIS A 210 17.85 -2.37 2.73
N SER A 211 18.33 -3.62 2.68
CA SER A 211 19.03 -4.15 1.49
C SER A 211 18.09 -4.32 0.31
N CYS A 212 16.79 -4.52 0.58
CA CYS A 212 15.75 -4.79 -0.41
C CYS A 212 15.05 -3.52 -0.93
N LEU A 213 15.45 -2.33 -0.44
CA LEU A 213 14.90 -1.07 -0.91
C LEU A 213 15.40 -0.72 -2.30
N PHE A 214 14.54 -0.10 -3.10
CA PHE A 214 14.95 0.57 -4.33
C PHE A 214 15.86 1.76 -3.96
N ILE A 215 17.01 1.86 -4.63
CA ILE A 215 17.93 2.98 -4.47
C ILE A 215 18.17 3.52 -5.87
N ASN A 216 17.87 4.80 -6.08
CA ASN A 216 18.16 5.48 -7.33
C ASN A 216 19.65 5.83 -7.31
N LEU A 217 20.48 5.07 -8.05
CA LEU A 217 21.92 5.32 -8.21
C LEU A 217 22.15 6.27 -9.39
#